data_AF-A0A2T3ARX3-F1
#
_entry.id   AF-A0A2T3ARX3-F1
#
_cell.length_a   1.000
_cell.length_b   1.000
_cell.length_c   1.000
_cell.angle_alpha   90.00
_cell.angle_beta   90.00
_cell.angle_gamma   90.00
#
_symmetry.space_group_name_H-M   'P 1'
#
loop_
_entity.id
_entity.type
_entity.pdbx_description
1 polymer ?
#
loop_
_entity_poly.entity_id
_entity_poly.type
_entity_poly.pdbx_seq_one_letter_code
_entity_poly.pdbx_strand_id
1 'polypeptide(L)'
;MASGDHTYHPQDAVKAGIQGALVTGAAGTLVSAVQNTLAKRNVSAWGVFTRTGGTIAIFAAMGGTYEFTRLASANLREKEDSWNTALGGFLAGSLIGLKHGKPPAVIGFGALSAIVLGVYDYTGGSLTGFKKDRDVDEFERKEYLRKNRRRPIEETISELGEGRGIYAPGYAERRRERLKEKYGIDVPANA
;
A
#
# COMPACT_ATOMS: atom_id res chain seq x y z
N MET A 1 -1.88 -8.63 -0.80
CA MET A 1 -1.35 -9.76 -1.59
C MET A 1 -0.70 -9.15 -2.81
N ALA A 2 0.56 -9.48 -3.10
CA ALA A 2 1.22 -9.03 -4.33
C ALA A 2 0.48 -9.69 -5.50
N SER A 3 -0.08 -8.90 -6.40
CA SER A 3 -0.81 -9.37 -7.57
C SER A 3 0.13 -10.24 -8.43
N GLY A 4 -0.34 -11.44 -8.79
CA GLY A 4 0.43 -12.39 -9.60
C GLY A 4 0.74 -11.82 -10.98
N ASP A 5 1.94 -12.15 -11.48
CA ASP A 5 2.39 -12.12 -12.88
C ASP A 5 1.97 -10.94 -13.78
N HIS A 6 1.74 -9.76 -13.21
CA HIS A 6 1.56 -8.53 -13.97
C HIS A 6 2.91 -7.83 -14.08
N THR A 7 3.50 -7.88 -15.27
CA THR A 7 4.64 -7.04 -15.63
C THR A 7 4.30 -5.59 -15.34
N TYR A 8 5.11 -4.93 -14.52
CA TYR A 8 4.89 -3.54 -14.17
C TYR A 8 4.94 -2.66 -15.41
N HIS A 9 3.93 -1.81 -15.58
CA HIS A 9 3.91 -0.81 -16.63
C HIS A 9 4.15 0.57 -16.01
N PRO A 10 5.24 1.27 -16.39
CA PRO A 10 5.51 2.60 -15.89
C PRO A 10 4.35 3.55 -16.17
N GLN A 11 3.95 4.29 -15.14
CA GLN A 11 2.84 5.24 -15.20
C GLN A 11 3.36 6.67 -15.12
N ASP A 12 2.69 7.60 -15.79
CA ASP A 12 3.05 9.02 -15.72
C ASP A 12 2.57 9.63 -14.39
N ALA A 13 3.49 9.73 -13.43
CA ALA A 13 3.24 10.27 -12.10
C ALA A 13 2.87 11.76 -12.12
N VAL A 14 3.36 12.54 -13.08
CA VAL A 14 3.07 13.98 -13.18
C VAL A 14 1.64 14.17 -13.67
N LYS A 15 1.27 13.48 -14.76
CA LYS A 15 -0.10 13.53 -15.28
C LYS A 15 -1.11 13.08 -14.23
N ALA A 16 -0.85 11.96 -13.56
CA ALA A 16 -1.73 11.46 -12.51
C ALA A 16 -1.79 12.38 -11.28
N GLY A 17 -0.67 12.98 -10.88
CA GLY A 17 -0.66 14.01 -9.83
C GLY A 17 -1.52 15.22 -10.20
N ILE A 18 -1.44 15.71 -11.44
CA ILE A 18 -2.30 16.79 -11.93
C ILE A 18 -3.77 16.37 -11.92
N GLN A 19 -4.09 15.17 -12.41
CA GLN A 19 -5.46 14.65 -12.42
C GLN A 19 -6.01 14.49 -10.99
N GLY A 20 -5.23 13.92 -10.08
CA GLY A 20 -5.57 13.79 -8.66
C GLY A 20 -5.82 15.16 -8.01
N ALA A 21 -4.96 16.15 -8.28
CA ALA A 21 -5.12 17.51 -7.79
C ALA A 21 -6.38 18.19 -8.35
N LEU A 22 -6.72 17.98 -9.62
CA LEU A 22 -7.92 18.56 -10.23
C LEU A 22 -9.19 17.96 -9.65
N VAL A 23 -9.26 16.63 -9.54
CA VAL A 23 -10.43 15.92 -8.99
C VAL A 23 -10.67 16.31 -7.54
N THR A 24 -9.62 16.25 -6.71
CA THR A 24 -9.73 16.62 -5.30
C THR A 24 -9.91 18.11 -5.10
N GLY A 25 -9.28 18.96 -5.94
CA GLY A 25 -9.49 20.39 -5.96
C GLY A 25 -10.95 20.76 -6.26
N ALA A 26 -11.58 20.08 -7.23
CA ALA A 26 -13.00 20.25 -7.53
C ALA A 26 -13.89 19.79 -6.36
N ALA A 27 -13.56 18.69 -5.68
CA ALA A 27 -14.24 18.34 -4.44
C ALA A 27 -14.04 19.42 -3.35
N GLY A 28 -12.84 20.00 -3.28
CA GLY A 28 -12.50 21.09 -2.37
C GLY A 28 -13.26 22.38 -2.64
N THR A 29 -13.56 22.72 -3.90
CA THR A 29 -14.41 23.88 -4.25
C THR A 29 -15.84 23.68 -3.80
N LEU A 30 -16.38 22.46 -3.93
CA LEU A 30 -17.71 22.12 -3.42
C LEU A 30 -17.76 22.22 -1.89
N VAL A 31 -16.77 21.66 -1.19
CA VAL A 31 -16.66 21.77 0.27
C VAL A 31 -16.53 23.23 0.69
N SER A 32 -15.73 24.01 -0.03
CA SER A 32 -15.56 25.45 0.22
C SER A 32 -16.87 26.21 0.03
N ALA A 33 -17.64 25.89 -1.00
CA ALA A 33 -18.96 26.47 -1.24
C ALA A 33 -19.93 26.16 -0.08
N VAL A 34 -19.97 24.91 0.38
CA VAL A 34 -20.78 24.50 1.54
C VAL A 34 -20.34 25.23 2.82
N GLN A 35 -19.03 25.37 3.04
CA GLN A 35 -18.52 26.13 4.19
C GLN A 35 -18.89 27.62 4.12
N ASN A 36 -18.90 28.20 2.91
CA ASN A 36 -19.30 29.58 2.71
C ASN A 36 -20.81 29.79 2.93
N THR A 37 -21.67 28.84 2.55
CA THR A 37 -23.12 28.92 2.80
C THR A 37 -23.50 28.71 4.27
N LEU A 38 -22.74 27.89 5.00
CA LEU A 38 -22.93 27.66 6.44
C LEU A 38 -22.30 28.75 7.32
N ALA A 39 -21.67 29.77 6.73
CA ALA A 39 -21.03 30.83 7.48
C ALA A 39 -22.06 31.69 8.23
N LYS A 40 -21.87 31.84 9.55
CA LYS A 40 -22.76 32.65 10.41
C LYS A 40 -22.72 34.17 10.15
N ARG A 41 -21.83 34.63 9.26
CA ARG A 41 -21.67 36.05 8.91
C ARG A 41 -22.01 36.24 7.44
N ASN A 42 -22.50 37.43 7.10
CA ASN A 42 -22.82 37.77 5.72
C ASN A 42 -21.53 37.73 4.86
N VAL A 43 -21.39 36.69 4.06
CA VAL A 43 -20.23 36.47 3.17
C VAL A 43 -20.70 36.48 1.73
N SER A 44 -20.02 37.25 0.90
CA SER A 44 -20.26 37.29 -0.53
C SER A 44 -19.85 35.97 -1.20
N ALA A 45 -20.29 35.74 -2.44
CA ALA A 45 -19.88 34.59 -3.25
C ALA A 45 -18.34 34.50 -3.40
N TRP A 46 -17.66 35.65 -3.35
CA TRP A 46 -16.20 35.73 -3.37
C TRP A 46 -15.52 35.11 -2.12
N GLY A 47 -16.29 34.87 -1.05
CA GLY A 47 -15.84 34.21 0.18
C GLY A 47 -15.36 32.78 -0.05
N VAL A 48 -15.86 32.10 -1.10
CA VAL A 48 -15.46 30.73 -1.48
C VAL A 48 -13.97 30.64 -1.81
N PHE A 49 -13.40 31.68 -2.43
CA PHE A 49 -12.00 31.70 -2.84
C PHE A 49 -11.13 32.46 -1.84
N THR A 50 -11.64 33.53 -1.23
CA THR A 50 -10.84 34.39 -0.34
C THR A 50 -10.82 33.93 1.11
N ARG A 51 -11.93 33.33 1.60
CA ARG A 51 -12.08 32.98 3.01
C ARG A 51 -11.97 31.49 3.25
N THR A 52 -12.67 30.69 2.45
CA THR A 52 -12.63 29.22 2.51
C THR A 52 -11.71 28.62 1.45
N GLY A 53 -11.03 29.44 0.63
CA GLY A 53 -10.13 28.96 -0.42
C GLY A 53 -8.96 28.10 0.08
N GLY A 54 -8.57 28.24 1.35
CA GLY A 54 -7.59 27.35 1.97
C GLY A 54 -8.01 25.88 1.95
N THR A 55 -9.30 25.55 1.98
CA THR A 55 -9.74 24.15 1.84
C THR A 55 -9.57 23.64 0.42
N ILE A 56 -9.79 24.48 -0.59
CA ILE A 56 -9.55 24.12 -1.99
C ILE A 56 -8.08 23.75 -2.18
N ALA A 57 -7.18 24.59 -1.67
CA ALA A 57 -5.75 24.37 -1.76
C ALA A 57 -5.31 23.09 -1.05
N ILE A 58 -5.81 22.83 0.17
CA ILE A 58 -5.47 21.61 0.92
C ILE A 58 -5.96 20.36 0.18
N PHE A 59 -7.21 20.37 -0.31
CA PHE A 59 -7.75 19.22 -1.02
C PHE A 59 -6.98 18.92 -2.31
N ALA A 60 -6.72 19.95 -3.12
CA ALA A 60 -5.93 19.81 -4.33
C ALA A 60 -4.51 19.30 -4.04
N ALA A 61 -3.85 19.85 -3.01
CA ALA A 61 -2.52 19.43 -2.61
C ALA A 61 -2.52 17.96 -2.14
N MET A 62 -3.53 17.54 -1.36
CA MET A 62 -3.65 16.15 -0.91
C MET A 62 -3.80 15.18 -2.06
N GLY A 63 -4.73 15.43 -3.00
CA GLY A 63 -4.93 14.51 -4.13
C GLY A 63 -3.74 14.47 -5.07
N GLY A 64 -3.12 15.62 -5.32
CA GLY A 64 -1.93 15.70 -6.18
C GLY A 64 -0.73 14.98 -5.59
N THR A 65 -0.43 15.24 -4.31
CA THR A 65 0.68 14.55 -3.62
C THR A 65 0.42 13.06 -3.46
N TYR A 66 -0.80 12.65 -3.14
CA TYR A 66 -1.17 11.24 -3.04
C TYR A 66 -0.87 10.47 -4.34
N GLU A 67 -1.45 10.91 -5.45
CA GLU A 67 -1.29 10.22 -6.75
C GLU A 67 0.15 10.29 -7.26
N PHE A 68 0.79 11.46 -7.15
CA PHE A 68 2.18 11.63 -7.55
C PHE A 68 3.10 10.70 -6.77
N THR A 69 3.00 10.65 -5.45
CA THR A 69 3.87 9.83 -4.60
C THR A 69 3.58 8.34 -4.78
N ARG A 70 2.32 7.94 -4.89
CA ARG A 70 1.95 6.55 -5.13
C ARG A 70 2.56 6.04 -6.43
N LEU A 71 2.49 6.80 -7.52
CA LEU A 71 3.02 6.38 -8.81
C LEU A 71 4.53 6.57 -8.93
N ALA A 72 5.10 7.61 -8.33
CA ALA A 72 6.55 7.76 -8.26
C ALA A 72 7.19 6.60 -7.48
N SER A 73 6.59 6.20 -6.35
CA SER A 73 7.07 5.04 -5.58
C SER A 73 6.87 3.71 -6.31
N ALA A 74 5.77 3.56 -7.04
CA ALA A 74 5.55 2.39 -7.90
C ALA A 74 6.59 2.32 -9.03
N ASN A 75 6.87 3.43 -9.71
CA ASN A 75 7.85 3.51 -10.78
C ASN A 75 9.26 3.21 -10.29
N LEU A 76 9.65 3.70 -9.11
CA LEU A 76 10.98 3.45 -8.52
C LEU A 76 11.18 1.99 -8.07
N ARG A 77 10.10 1.32 -7.66
CA ARG A 77 10.14 -0.06 -7.17
C ARG A 77 9.77 -1.09 -8.22
N GLU A 78 9.30 -0.64 -9.38
CA GLU A 78 8.73 -1.43 -10.46
C GLU A 78 7.70 -2.47 -9.96
N LYS A 79 6.93 -2.07 -8.94
CA LYS A 79 6.00 -2.95 -8.22
C LYS A 79 4.76 -2.19 -7.78
N GLU A 80 3.60 -2.76 -8.02
CA GLU A 80 2.31 -2.25 -7.52
C GLU A 80 1.94 -2.94 -6.21
N ASP A 81 2.35 -2.32 -5.09
CA ASP A 81 2.06 -2.81 -3.74
C ASP A 81 1.30 -1.78 -2.91
N SER A 82 0.60 -2.26 -1.87
CA SER A 82 -0.01 -1.44 -0.81
C SER A 82 0.95 -0.46 -0.11
N TRP A 83 2.26 -0.71 -0.16
CA TRP A 83 3.29 0.21 0.31
C TRP A 83 3.31 1.55 -0.43
N ASN A 84 3.01 1.54 -1.73
CA ASN A 84 2.96 2.77 -2.54
C ASN A 84 1.79 3.64 -2.09
N THR A 85 0.65 3.01 -1.81
CA THR A 85 -0.55 3.64 -1.28
C THR A 85 -0.33 4.18 0.14
N ALA A 86 0.39 3.44 0.99
CA ALA A 86 0.77 3.90 2.33
C ALA A 86 1.68 5.13 2.28
N LEU A 87 2.68 5.16 1.39
CA LEU A 87 3.58 6.31 1.21
C LEU A 87 2.84 7.54 0.66
N GLY A 88 1.97 7.35 -0.35
CA GLY A 88 1.11 8.42 -0.85
C GLY A 88 0.18 8.96 0.24
N GLY A 89 -0.41 8.05 1.03
CA GLY A 89 -1.25 8.40 2.17
C GLY A 89 -0.52 9.14 3.28
N PHE A 90 0.73 8.78 3.56
CA PHE A 90 1.57 9.47 4.54
C PHE A 90 1.80 10.92 4.12
N LEU A 91 2.24 11.15 2.88
CA LEU A 91 2.54 12.50 2.40
C LEU A 91 1.27 13.35 2.26
N ALA A 92 0.17 12.79 1.75
CA ALA A 92 -1.10 13.49 1.69
C ALA A 92 -1.65 13.84 3.08
N GLY A 93 -1.60 12.91 4.04
CA GLY A 93 -2.04 13.14 5.42
C GLY A 93 -1.17 14.18 6.15
N SER A 94 0.13 14.22 5.85
CA SER A 94 1.05 15.20 6.43
C SER A 94 0.67 16.65 6.10
N LEU A 95 0.06 16.91 4.93
CA LEU A 95 -0.43 18.22 4.53
C LEU A 95 -1.54 18.74 5.44
N ILE A 96 -2.40 17.87 5.97
CA ILE A 96 -3.42 18.24 6.96
C ILE A 96 -2.75 18.70 8.26
N GLY A 97 -1.68 18.04 8.66
CA GLY A 97 -0.88 18.43 9.82
C GLY A 97 -0.13 19.74 9.63
N LEU A 98 0.33 20.03 8.40
CA LEU A 98 0.98 21.31 8.07
C LEU A 98 0.04 22.50 8.26
N LYS A 99 -1.26 22.35 7.98
CA LYS A 99 -2.28 23.37 8.30
C LYS A 99 -2.30 23.74 9.79
N HIS A 100 -2.03 22.77 10.67
CA HIS A 100 -2.02 22.98 12.12
C HIS A 100 -0.70 23.57 12.64
N GLY A 101 0.35 23.62 11.81
CA GLY A 101 1.64 24.26 12.12
C GLY A 101 2.46 23.56 13.22
N LYS A 102 2.15 22.31 13.56
CA LYS A 102 2.83 21.56 14.64
C LYS A 102 3.51 20.31 14.09
N PRO A 103 4.82 20.09 14.34
CA PRO A 103 5.51 18.89 13.88
C PRO A 103 4.86 17.56 14.31
N PRO A 104 4.37 17.37 15.56
CA PRO A 104 3.70 16.12 15.91
C PRO A 104 2.37 15.92 15.17
N ALA A 105 1.69 16.99 14.77
CA ALA A 105 0.46 16.88 13.98
C ALA A 105 0.76 16.37 12.58
N VAL A 106 1.85 16.85 11.95
CA VAL A 106 2.30 16.39 10.62
C VAL A 106 2.56 14.88 10.62
N ILE A 107 3.33 14.40 11.60
CA ILE A 107 3.67 12.98 11.72
C ILE A 107 2.43 12.16 12.09
N GLY A 108 1.61 12.65 13.03
CA GLY A 108 0.42 11.94 13.49
C GLY A 108 -0.63 11.75 12.40
N PHE A 109 -0.99 12.82 11.67
CA PHE A 109 -1.93 12.74 10.57
C PHE A 109 -1.36 11.96 9.39
N GLY A 110 -0.07 12.11 9.08
CA GLY A 110 0.61 11.31 8.06
C GLY A 110 0.56 9.82 8.40
N ALA A 111 0.98 9.43 9.61
CA ALA A 111 1.01 8.03 10.03
C ALA A 111 -0.40 7.40 10.07
N LEU A 112 -1.39 8.14 10.57
CA LEU A 112 -2.79 7.69 10.57
C LEU A 112 -3.27 7.43 9.14
N SER A 113 -3.10 8.39 8.23
CA SER A 113 -3.52 8.24 6.83
C SER A 113 -2.78 7.11 6.12
N ALA A 114 -1.48 6.94 6.39
CA ALA A 114 -0.68 5.85 5.84
C ALA A 114 -1.20 4.48 6.24
N ILE A 115 -1.53 4.30 7.53
CA ILE A 115 -2.08 3.05 8.04
C ILE A 115 -3.46 2.79 7.44
N VAL A 116 -4.36 3.78 7.47
CA VAL A 116 -5.74 3.62 6.98
C VAL A 116 -5.76 3.27 5.49
N LEU A 117 -5.05 4.03 4.65
CA LEU A 117 -5.02 3.78 3.21
C LEU A 117 -4.22 2.53 2.86
N GLY A 118 -3.10 2.28 3.55
CA GLY A 118 -2.30 1.08 3.38
C GLY A 118 -3.09 -0.18 3.71
N VAL A 119 -3.82 -0.19 4.83
CA VAL A 119 -4.71 -1.32 5.20
C VAL A 119 -5.84 -1.45 4.19
N TYR A 120 -6.48 -0.35 3.79
CA TYR A 120 -7.55 -0.38 2.79
C TYR A 120 -7.10 -1.06 1.48
N ASP A 121 -5.95 -0.65 0.94
CA ASP A 121 -5.40 -1.22 -0.29
C ASP A 121 -4.93 -2.66 -0.08
N TYR A 122 -4.32 -2.95 1.08
CA TYR A 122 -3.93 -4.30 1.46
C TYR A 122 -5.12 -5.27 1.53
N THR A 123 -6.29 -4.80 1.98
CA THR A 123 -7.53 -5.59 2.05
C THR A 123 -8.24 -5.72 0.69
N GLY A 124 -7.69 -5.16 -0.39
CA GLY A 124 -8.23 -5.31 -1.75
C GLY A 124 -8.95 -4.08 -2.29
N GLY A 125 -8.78 -2.91 -1.67
CA GLY A 125 -9.13 -1.61 -2.26
C GLY A 125 -10.61 -1.42 -2.62
N SER A 126 -11.52 -2.20 -2.01
CA SER A 126 -12.94 -2.21 -2.31
C SER A 126 -13.80 -2.22 -1.04
N LEU A 127 -14.72 -1.26 -0.95
CA LEU A 127 -15.73 -1.21 0.12
C LEU A 127 -16.92 -2.14 -0.13
N THR A 128 -17.13 -2.59 -1.37
CA THR A 128 -18.27 -3.42 -1.76
C THR A 128 -17.96 -4.92 -1.68
N GLY A 129 -16.80 -5.27 -1.13
CA GLY A 129 -16.31 -6.64 -1.00
C GLY A 129 -15.33 -7.03 -2.11
N PHE A 130 -14.74 -8.22 -1.94
CA PHE A 130 -13.80 -8.78 -2.88
C PHE A 130 -14.51 -9.08 -4.21
N LYS A 131 -14.19 -8.32 -5.26
CA LYS A 131 -14.65 -8.66 -6.61
C LYS A 131 -13.88 -9.91 -7.03
N LYS A 132 -14.63 -10.98 -7.26
CA LYS A 132 -14.07 -12.23 -7.77
C LYS A 132 -13.39 -11.92 -9.09
N ASP A 133 -12.11 -12.25 -9.15
CA ASP A 133 -11.35 -12.15 -10.38
C ASP A 133 -11.98 -13.08 -11.42
N ARG A 134 -12.38 -12.53 -12.58
CA ARG A 134 -13.11 -13.27 -13.60
C ARG A 134 -12.21 -14.19 -14.41
N ASP A 135 -10.91 -13.90 -14.40
CA ASP A 135 -9.90 -14.63 -15.19
C ASP A 135 -9.30 -15.82 -14.42
N VAL A 136 -9.56 -15.94 -13.12
CA VAL A 136 -9.12 -17.10 -12.33
C VAL A 136 -10.07 -18.27 -12.57
N ASP A 137 -9.54 -19.36 -13.12
CA ASP A 137 -10.30 -20.58 -13.35
C ASP A 137 -10.88 -21.08 -12.01
N GLU A 138 -12.20 -21.33 -12.00
CA GLU A 138 -12.87 -21.91 -10.85
C GLU A 138 -12.29 -23.27 -10.47
N PHE A 139 -11.79 -24.01 -11.45
CA PHE A 139 -11.13 -25.29 -11.24
C PHE A 139 -9.85 -25.11 -10.41
N GLU A 140 -8.95 -24.24 -10.84
CA GLU A 140 -7.67 -23.99 -10.19
C GLU A 140 -7.84 -23.44 -8.77
N ARG A 141 -8.80 -22.54 -8.55
CA ARG A 141 -9.15 -22.07 -7.20
C ARG A 141 -9.66 -23.20 -6.31
N LYS A 142 -10.58 -24.04 -6.80
CA LYS A 142 -11.11 -25.17 -6.03
C LYS A 142 -10.03 -26.21 -5.77
N GLU A 143 -9.11 -26.40 -6.70
CA GLU A 143 -7.95 -27.26 -6.54
C GLU A 143 -6.99 -26.71 -5.48
N TYR A 144 -6.67 -25.42 -5.51
CA TYR A 144 -5.89 -24.74 -4.47
C TYR A 144 -6.52 -24.92 -3.08
N LEU A 145 -7.82 -24.67 -2.94
CA LEU A 145 -8.54 -24.84 -1.68
C LEU A 145 -8.52 -26.29 -1.17
N ARG A 146 -8.51 -27.27 -2.09
CA ARG A 146 -8.40 -28.70 -1.75
C ARG A 146 -6.98 -29.08 -1.34
N LYS A 147 -5.97 -28.60 -2.08
CA LYS A 147 -4.53 -28.84 -1.83
C LYS A 147 -4.06 -28.20 -0.52
N ASN A 148 -4.73 -27.13 -0.05
CA ASN A 148 -4.40 -26.47 1.20
C ASN A 148 -4.51 -27.40 2.45
N ARG A 149 -5.18 -28.55 2.35
CA ARG A 149 -5.23 -29.55 3.44
C ARG A 149 -3.94 -30.35 3.62
N ARG A 150 -3.17 -30.57 2.55
CA ARG A 150 -1.89 -31.30 2.56
C ARG A 150 -0.98 -30.69 1.50
N ARG A 151 -0.10 -29.80 1.95
CA ARG A 151 0.93 -29.20 1.10
C ARG A 151 2.17 -30.12 1.04
N PRO A 152 2.84 -30.24 -0.11
CA PRO A 152 4.12 -30.94 -0.21
C PRO A 152 5.17 -30.31 0.71
N ILE A 153 6.06 -31.15 1.24
CA ILE A 153 7.09 -30.71 2.19
C ILE A 153 8.12 -29.81 1.51
N GLU A 154 8.37 -30.03 0.21
CA GLU A 154 9.26 -29.22 -0.61
C GLU A 154 8.78 -27.76 -0.73
N GLU A 155 7.48 -27.54 -0.94
CA GLU A 155 6.87 -26.21 -1.00
C GLU A 155 6.92 -25.49 0.36
N THR A 156 6.77 -26.25 1.45
CA THR A 156 6.90 -25.70 2.81
C THR A 156 8.33 -25.23 3.07
N ILE A 157 9.33 -25.96 2.56
CA ILE A 157 10.74 -25.62 2.72
C ILE A 157 11.17 -24.45 1.84
N SER A 158 10.67 -24.37 0.60
CA SER A 158 10.97 -23.22 -0.26
C SER A 158 10.42 -21.92 0.32
N GLU A 159 9.25 -21.97 1.00
CA GLU A 159 8.64 -20.80 1.63
C GLU A 159 9.22 -20.44 3.01
N LEU A 160 9.37 -21.43 3.90
CA LEU A 160 9.76 -21.19 5.30
C LEU A 160 11.27 -21.38 5.56
N GLY A 161 11.97 -22.06 4.67
CA GLY A 161 13.34 -22.51 4.87
C GLY A 161 13.44 -23.76 5.75
N GLU A 162 14.59 -24.44 5.69
CA GLU A 162 14.88 -25.57 6.58
C GLU A 162 15.32 -25.10 7.97
N GLY A 163 14.81 -25.74 9.03
CA GLY A 163 15.16 -25.45 10.42
C GLY A 163 13.94 -25.23 11.32
N ARG A 164 14.18 -24.99 12.62
CA ARG A 164 13.14 -24.73 13.64
C ARG A 164 11.99 -25.76 13.66
N GLY A 165 12.33 -27.04 13.48
CA GLY A 165 11.37 -28.16 13.53
C GLY A 165 10.84 -28.65 12.17
N ILE A 166 11.22 -28.01 11.05
CA ILE A 166 10.88 -28.45 9.70
C ILE A 166 12.13 -29.04 9.04
N TYR A 167 12.07 -30.34 8.72
CA TYR A 167 13.18 -31.10 8.15
C TYR A 167 12.72 -31.91 6.95
N ALA A 168 13.41 -31.73 5.82
CA ALA A 168 13.23 -32.62 4.67
C ALA A 168 14.04 -33.91 4.84
N PRO A 169 13.69 -34.96 4.07
CA PRO A 169 14.58 -36.09 3.87
C PRO A 169 15.96 -35.60 3.39
N GLY A 170 17.03 -36.18 3.97
CA GLY A 170 18.42 -35.79 3.70
C GLY A 170 18.92 -34.53 4.45
N TYR A 171 18.16 -33.99 5.40
CA TYR A 171 18.58 -32.80 6.18
C TYR A 171 19.92 -32.98 6.91
N ALA A 172 20.19 -34.18 7.44
CA ALA A 172 21.44 -34.47 8.16
C ALA A 172 22.68 -34.26 7.28
N GLU A 173 22.60 -34.66 6.01
CA GLU A 173 23.69 -34.52 5.03
C GLU A 173 23.88 -33.06 4.62
N ARG A 174 22.79 -32.35 4.27
CA ARG A 174 22.83 -30.90 3.95
C ARG A 174 23.28 -30.06 5.13
N ARG A 175 22.92 -30.44 6.37
CA ARG A 175 23.42 -29.79 7.59
C ARG A 175 24.92 -30.03 7.77
N ARG A 176 25.41 -31.24 7.52
CA ARG A 176 26.85 -31.55 7.58
C ARG A 176 27.63 -30.71 6.56
N GLU A 177 27.15 -30.62 5.33
CA GLU A 177 27.77 -29.77 4.30
C GLU A 177 27.82 -28.30 4.72
N ARG A 178 26.69 -27.73 5.19
CA ARG A 178 26.65 -26.34 5.69
C ARG A 178 27.59 -26.10 6.88
N LEU A 179 27.72 -27.08 7.79
CA LEU A 179 28.62 -26.96 8.96
C LEU A 179 30.09 -27.11 8.58
N LYS A 180 30.40 -27.99 7.62
CA LYS A 180 31.74 -28.16 7.06
C LYS A 180 32.18 -26.90 6.31
N GLU A 181 31.32 -26.33 5.49
CA GLU A 181 31.61 -25.11 4.73
C GLU A 181 31.77 -23.89 5.64
N LYS A 182 30.90 -23.75 6.66
CA LYS A 182 30.90 -22.56 7.52
C LYS A 182 31.93 -22.60 8.66
N TYR A 183 32.26 -23.79 9.16
CA TYR A 183 33.09 -23.94 10.37
C TYR A 183 34.25 -24.93 10.22
N GLY A 184 34.39 -25.64 9.10
CA GLY A 184 35.47 -26.63 8.89
C GLY A 184 35.37 -27.88 9.78
N ILE A 185 34.21 -28.11 10.42
CA ILE A 185 34.00 -29.21 11.36
C ILE A 185 33.28 -30.36 10.64
N ASP A 186 33.91 -31.54 10.59
CA ASP A 186 33.26 -32.76 10.13
C ASP A 186 32.43 -33.38 11.27
N VAL A 187 31.10 -33.29 11.15
CA VAL A 187 30.17 -33.86 12.11
C VAL A 187 29.86 -35.32 11.74
N PRO A 188 30.05 -36.30 12.64
CA PRO A 188 29.77 -37.70 12.36
C PRO A 188 28.28 -37.95 12.12
N ALA A 189 27.97 -38.78 11.13
CA ALA A 189 26.61 -39.21 10.81
C ALA A 189 26.20 -40.31 11.79
N ASN A 190 25.65 -39.94 12.95
CA ASN A 190 25.05 -40.92 13.85
C ASN A 190 23.53 -40.93 13.69
N ALA A 191 23.04 -42.19 13.58
CA ALA A 191 21.70 -42.76 13.42
C ALA A 191 20.48 -41.85 13.69
#